data_AF-A0A7U5Y0E8-F1
#
_entry.id   AF-A0A7U5Y0E8-F1
#
_cell.length_a   1.000
_cell.length_b   1.000
_cell.length_c   1.000
_cell.angle_alpha   90.00
_cell.angle_beta   90.00
_cell.angle_gamma   90.00
#
_symmetry.space_group_name_H-M   'P 1'
#
loop_
_entity.id
_entity.type
_entity.pdbx_description
1 polymer ?
#
loop_
_entity_poly.entity_id
_entity_poly.type
_entity_poly.pdbx_seq_one_letter_code
_entity_poly.pdbx_strand_id
1 'polypeptide(L)'
;MSAETVIEQCRADGLAVTVNGGQLIVTGTPEAIDAWRLVLKEHKSELLQYLASDRPKLYVARIVRFQQHGLSEAAAEPLAQRLALRDAQRDERHMCLECAQLYGTPTAWRCASRAAPTRGGHAIPPDLVDVLQRCRCFALSLHPT
;
A
#
# COMPACT_ATOMS: atom_id res chain seq x y z
N MET A 1 -8.05 8.71 -14.61
CA MET A 1 -7.02 8.22 -13.66
C MET A 1 -7.71 7.90 -12.34
N SER A 2 -7.19 7.01 -11.48
CA SER A 2 -7.76 6.85 -10.14
C SER A 2 -7.25 7.92 -9.19
N ALA A 3 -7.95 8.16 -8.08
CA ALA A 3 -7.52 9.09 -7.04
C ALA A 3 -6.11 8.75 -6.51
N GLU A 4 -5.80 7.47 -6.34
CA GLU A 4 -4.49 6.97 -5.94
C GLU A 4 -3.39 7.45 -6.90
N THR A 5 -3.58 7.24 -8.21
CA THR A 5 -2.61 7.65 -9.24
C THR A 5 -2.44 9.16 -9.28
N VAL A 6 -3.52 9.93 -9.10
CA VAL A 6 -3.44 11.39 -9.05
C VAL A 6 -2.62 11.85 -7.84
N ILE A 7 -2.83 11.28 -6.65
CA ILE A 7 -2.04 11.61 -5.45
C ILE A 7 -0.56 11.28 -5.64
N GLU A 8 -0.25 10.15 -6.25
CA GLU A 8 1.11 9.72 -6.52
C GLU A 8 1.82 10.66 -7.50
N GLN A 9 1.18 11.00 -8.62
CA GLN A 9 1.76 11.90 -9.61
C GLN A 9 1.88 13.34 -9.08
N CYS A 10 0.89 13.83 -8.32
CA CYS A 10 1.01 15.08 -7.60
C CYS A 10 2.26 15.08 -6.69
N ARG A 11 2.49 14.00 -5.91
CA ARG A 11 3.68 13.90 -5.05
C ARG A 11 4.98 13.92 -5.86
N ALA A 12 5.03 13.21 -6.98
CA ALA A 12 6.19 13.19 -7.87
C ALA A 12 6.51 14.59 -8.42
N ASP A 13 5.49 15.41 -8.66
CA ASP A 13 5.59 16.79 -9.10
C ASP A 13 5.73 17.81 -7.94
N GLY A 14 5.96 17.32 -6.71
CA GLY A 14 6.20 18.17 -5.53
C GLY A 14 4.96 18.78 -4.90
N LEU A 15 3.76 18.27 -5.23
CA LEU A 15 2.50 18.67 -4.62
C LEU A 15 2.11 17.71 -3.50
N ALA A 16 1.66 18.26 -2.38
CA ALA A 16 0.93 17.49 -1.36
C ALA A 16 -0.55 17.86 -1.41
N VAL A 17 -1.40 16.83 -1.47
CA VAL A 17 -2.85 16.96 -1.49
C VAL A 17 -3.41 16.33 -0.23
N THR A 18 -4.14 17.11 0.56
CA THR A 18 -4.72 16.71 1.85
C THR A 18 -6.18 17.14 1.93
N VAL A 19 -6.89 16.74 2.98
CA VAL A 19 -8.26 17.16 3.25
C VAL A 19 -8.34 17.90 4.57
N ASN A 20 -9.00 19.06 4.57
CA ASN A 20 -9.38 19.78 5.77
C ASN A 20 -10.84 20.23 5.67
N GLY A 21 -11.67 19.86 6.65
CA GLY A 21 -13.09 20.24 6.69
C GLY A 21 -13.89 19.84 5.43
N GLY A 22 -13.54 18.72 4.79
CA GLY A 22 -14.18 18.27 3.54
C GLY A 22 -13.74 19.03 2.28
N GLN A 23 -12.70 19.85 2.37
CA GLN A 23 -12.09 20.53 1.23
C GLN A 23 -10.71 19.97 0.92
N LEU A 24 -10.37 19.91 -0.37
CA LEU A 24 -9.01 19.59 -0.80
C LEU A 24 -8.10 20.77 -0.52
N ILE A 25 -7.03 20.52 0.21
CA ILE A 25 -5.94 21.45 0.44
C ILE A 25 -4.74 20.95 -0.36
N VAL A 26 -4.23 21.81 -1.25
CA VAL A 26 -3.11 21.49 -2.13
C VAL A 26 -1.98 22.46 -1.79
N THR A 27 -0.81 21.91 -1.47
CA THR A 27 0.40 22.69 -1.18
C THR A 27 1.50 22.29 -2.15
N GLY A 28 2.22 23.28 -2.68
CA GLY A 28 3.27 23.10 -3.69
C GLY A 28 3.69 24.47 -4.25
N THR A 29 4.51 24.48 -5.30
CA THR A 29 4.81 25.72 -6.01
C THR A 29 3.57 26.22 -6.79
N PRO A 30 3.39 27.54 -6.98
CA PRO A 30 2.27 28.06 -7.77
C PRO A 30 2.20 27.45 -9.17
N GLU A 31 3.35 27.25 -9.82
CA GLU A 31 3.45 26.69 -11.16
C GLU A 31 2.95 25.24 -11.20
N ALA A 32 3.33 24.42 -10.21
CA ALA A 32 2.87 23.04 -10.10
C ALA A 32 1.36 22.97 -9.81
N ILE A 33 0.86 23.85 -8.93
CA ILE A 33 -0.58 23.91 -8.59
C ILE A 33 -1.40 24.27 -9.84
N ASP A 34 -0.97 25.27 -10.61
CA ASP A 34 -1.67 25.67 -11.82
C ASP A 34 -1.63 24.57 -12.91
N ALA A 35 -0.50 23.86 -13.05
CA ALA A 35 -0.38 22.73 -13.97
C ALA A 35 -1.39 21.60 -13.64
N TRP A 36 -1.64 21.35 -12.36
CA TRP A 36 -2.54 20.27 -11.90
C TRP A 36 -4.00 20.69 -11.70
N ARG A 37 -4.31 21.99 -11.81
CA ARG A 37 -5.61 22.57 -11.44
C ARG A 37 -6.80 21.89 -12.11
N LEU A 38 -6.71 21.57 -13.40
CA LEU A 38 -7.80 20.93 -14.14
C LEU A 38 -8.02 19.49 -13.67
N VAL A 39 -6.95 18.71 -13.52
CA VAL A 39 -7.00 17.31 -13.08
C VAL A 39 -7.55 17.21 -11.66
N LEU A 40 -7.07 18.07 -10.74
CA LEU A 40 -7.56 18.11 -9.35
C LEU A 40 -9.04 18.50 -9.28
N LYS A 41 -9.51 19.38 -10.16
CA LYS A 41 -10.92 19.76 -10.25
C LYS A 41 -11.78 18.62 -10.79
N GLU A 42 -11.32 17.92 -11.83
CA GLU A 42 -12.01 16.79 -12.45
C GLU A 42 -12.18 15.62 -11.47
N HIS A 43 -11.13 15.30 -10.70
CA HIS A 43 -11.13 14.19 -9.74
C HIS A 43 -11.53 14.58 -8.31
N LYS A 44 -12.06 15.79 -8.08
CA LYS A 44 -12.25 16.35 -6.73
C LYS A 44 -13.03 15.42 -5.79
N SER A 45 -14.16 14.88 -6.24
CA SER A 45 -15.01 14.01 -5.42
C SER A 45 -14.32 12.70 -5.04
N GLU A 46 -13.66 12.07 -6.01
CA GLU A 46 -12.92 10.82 -5.82
C GLU A 46 -11.72 11.02 -4.87
N LEU A 47 -10.99 12.12 -5.02
CA LEU A 47 -9.89 12.50 -4.15
C LEU A 47 -10.35 12.72 -2.71
N LEU A 48 -11.47 13.43 -2.52
CA LEU A 48 -12.05 13.62 -1.19
C LEU A 48 -12.43 12.28 -0.54
N GLN A 49 -13.10 11.40 -1.29
CA GLN A 49 -13.49 10.07 -0.78
C GLN A 49 -12.26 9.20 -0.46
N TYR A 50 -11.25 9.21 -1.33
CA TYR A 50 -10.01 8.47 -1.12
C TYR A 50 -9.25 8.95 0.11
N LEU A 51 -9.02 10.26 0.22
CA LEU A 51 -8.29 10.86 1.34
C LEU A 51 -9.05 10.78 2.67
N ALA A 52 -10.38 10.68 2.63
CA ALA A 52 -11.20 10.42 3.82
C ALA A 52 -11.26 8.95 4.23
N SER A 53 -10.76 8.03 3.38
CA SER A 53 -10.71 6.59 3.68
C SER A 53 -9.42 6.19 4.39
N ASP A 54 -9.34 4.93 4.83
CA ASP A 54 -8.11 4.37 5.41
C ASP A 54 -7.05 3.99 4.37
N ARG A 55 -7.35 4.07 3.07
CA ARG A 55 -6.43 3.62 2.01
C ARG A 55 -5.06 4.32 2.03
N PRO A 56 -4.96 5.65 2.20
CA PRO A 56 -3.66 6.32 2.30
C PRO A 56 -2.86 5.84 3.53
N LYS A 57 -3.53 5.63 4.67
CA LYS A 57 -2.89 5.12 5.88
C LYS A 57 -2.40 3.69 5.68
N LEU A 58 -3.21 2.85 5.04
CA LEU A 58 -2.87 1.46 4.74
C LEU A 58 -1.67 1.36 3.78
N TYR A 59 -1.57 2.26 2.80
CA TYR A 59 -0.41 2.37 1.91
C TYR A 59 0.88 2.61 2.71
N VAL A 60 0.88 3.61 3.60
CA VAL A 60 2.04 3.91 4.45
C VAL A 60 2.37 2.74 5.39
N ALA A 61 1.35 2.14 6.02
CA ALA A 61 1.54 1.00 6.91
C ALA A 61 2.15 -0.22 6.19
N ARG A 62 1.81 -0.45 4.91
CA ARG A 62 2.45 -1.47 4.07
C ARG A 62 3.93 -1.21 3.86
N ILE A 63 4.31 0.02 3.49
CA ILE A 63 5.72 0.38 3.29
C ILE A 63 6.52 0.11 4.56
N VAL A 64 6.03 0.61 5.71
CA VAL A 64 6.69 0.40 7.02
C VAL A 64 6.82 -1.08 7.33
N ARG A 65 5.76 -1.87 7.12
CA ARG A 65 5.80 -3.32 7.35
C ARG A 65 6.82 -4.03 6.45
N PHE A 66 6.91 -3.65 5.19
CA PHE A 66 7.88 -4.25 4.26
C PHE A 66 9.31 -3.89 4.65
N GLN A 67 9.53 -2.67 5.14
CA GLN A 67 10.82 -2.26 5.70
C GLN A 67 11.17 -3.01 6.99
N GLN A 68 10.20 -3.29 7.87
CA GLN A 68 10.39 -4.15 9.05
C GLN A 68 10.79 -5.58 8.66
N HIS A 69 10.40 -6.01 7.47
CA HIS A 69 10.81 -7.25 6.83
C HIS A 69 12.17 -7.16 6.10
N GLY A 70 12.87 -6.04 6.20
CA GLY A 70 14.21 -5.83 5.66
C GLY A 70 14.25 -5.40 4.19
N LEU A 71 13.12 -4.99 3.60
CA LEU A 71 13.09 -4.42 2.26
C LEU A 71 13.52 -2.94 2.31
N SER A 72 14.24 -2.48 1.29
CA SER A 72 14.49 -1.04 1.14
C SER A 72 13.19 -0.31 0.77
N GLU A 73 13.15 1.00 0.99
CA GLU A 73 12.02 1.84 0.55
C GLU A 73 11.75 1.69 -0.95
N ALA A 74 12.79 1.73 -1.77
CA ALA A 74 12.70 1.55 -3.22
C ALA A 74 12.12 0.19 -3.64
N ALA A 75 12.27 -0.85 -2.82
CA ALA A 75 11.64 -2.16 -3.04
C ALA A 75 10.23 -2.25 -2.44
N ALA A 76 9.98 -1.58 -1.31
CA ALA A 76 8.70 -1.60 -0.60
C ALA A 76 7.61 -0.79 -1.31
N GLU A 77 7.98 0.37 -1.88
CA GLU A 77 7.03 1.31 -2.47
C GLU A 77 6.25 0.71 -3.66
N PRO A 78 6.90 0.06 -4.66
CA PRO A 78 6.18 -0.58 -5.77
C PRO A 78 5.25 -1.71 -5.30
N LEU A 79 5.61 -2.41 -4.22
CA LEU A 79 4.77 -3.46 -3.62
C LEU A 79 3.51 -2.86 -2.98
N ALA A 80 3.66 -1.76 -2.25
CA ALA A 80 2.54 -1.05 -1.63
C ALA A 80 1.60 -0.47 -2.70
N GLN A 81 2.15 0.06 -3.80
CA GLN A 81 1.38 0.56 -4.94
C GLN A 81 0.59 -0.56 -5.63
N ARG A 82 1.22 -1.71 -5.87
CA ARG A 82 0.54 -2.90 -6.42
C ARG A 82 -0.65 -3.32 -5.55
N LEU A 83 -0.51 -3.23 -4.22
CA LEU A 83 -1.60 -3.53 -3.29
C LEU A 83 -2.68 -2.46 -3.23
N ALA A 84 -2.33 -1.18 -3.39
CA ALA A 84 -3.32 -0.11 -3.51
C ALA A 84 -4.20 -0.30 -4.77
N LEU A 85 -3.58 -0.67 -5.90
CA LEU A 85 -4.31 -1.01 -7.13
C LEU A 85 -5.23 -2.22 -6.93
N ARG A 86 -4.74 -3.26 -6.25
CA ARG A 86 -5.55 -4.42 -5.87
C ARG A 86 -6.79 -4.00 -5.08
N ASP A 87 -6.61 -3.17 -4.04
CA ASP A 87 -7.71 -2.72 -3.17
C ASP A 87 -8.74 -1.91 -3.96
N ALA A 88 -8.28 -1.05 -4.88
CA ALA A 88 -9.16 -0.29 -5.78
C ALA A 88 -9.98 -1.20 -6.71
N GLN A 89 -9.37 -2.29 -7.19
CA GLN A 89 -10.03 -3.30 -8.03
C GLN A 89 -10.89 -4.29 -7.24
N ARG A 90 -10.90 -4.19 -5.89
CA ARG A 90 -11.58 -5.13 -4.99
C ARG A 90 -11.14 -6.58 -5.20
N ASP A 91 -9.89 -6.78 -5.59
CA ASP A 91 -9.32 -8.11 -5.71
C ASP A 91 -9.00 -8.65 -4.32
N GLU A 92 -9.56 -9.83 -4.01
CA GLU A 92 -9.49 -10.46 -2.69
C GLU A 92 -8.19 -11.24 -2.45
N ARG A 93 -7.27 -11.29 -3.42
CA ARG A 93 -5.98 -11.95 -3.24
C ARG A 93 -5.09 -11.19 -2.26
N HIS A 94 -4.28 -11.89 -1.49
CA HIS A 94 -3.40 -11.28 -0.50
C HIS A 94 -1.93 -11.55 -0.81
N MET A 95 -1.06 -10.66 -0.36
CA MET A 95 0.39 -10.85 -0.43
C MET A 95 0.90 -11.35 0.92
N CYS A 96 1.80 -12.34 0.95
CA CYS A 96 2.30 -12.88 2.22
C CYS A 96 2.98 -11.81 3.08
N LEU A 97 3.61 -10.80 2.46
CA LEU A 97 4.20 -9.66 3.16
C LEU A 97 3.18 -8.87 4.01
N GLU A 98 1.88 -8.95 3.74
CA GLU A 98 0.82 -8.35 4.57
C GLU A 98 0.39 -9.24 5.77
N CYS A 99 0.80 -10.52 5.76
CA CYS A 99 0.30 -11.55 6.66
C CYS A 99 1.04 -11.58 8.00
N ALA A 100 0.30 -11.63 9.11
CA ALA A 100 0.81 -11.77 10.48
C ALA A 100 1.56 -13.08 10.73
N GLN A 101 1.35 -14.09 9.88
CA GLN A 101 2.03 -15.38 9.96
C GLN A 101 3.41 -15.38 9.29
N LEU A 102 3.75 -14.36 8.51
CA LEU A 102 5.05 -14.25 7.84
C LEU A 102 6.12 -13.74 8.81
N TYR A 103 7.27 -14.39 8.83
CA TYR A 103 8.47 -13.94 9.53
C TYR A 103 9.73 -14.41 8.79
N GLY A 104 10.89 -13.96 9.25
CA GLY A 104 12.18 -14.20 8.61
C GLY A 104 12.68 -12.99 7.84
N THR A 105 13.60 -13.23 6.91
CA THR A 105 14.30 -12.21 6.12
C THR A 105 14.14 -12.50 4.63
N PRO A 106 14.52 -11.56 3.73
CA PRO A 106 14.43 -11.75 2.27
C PRO A 106 15.03 -13.04 1.72
N THR A 107 16.00 -13.63 2.42
CA THR A 107 16.69 -14.88 2.03
C THR A 107 16.18 -16.12 2.77
N ALA A 108 15.30 -15.98 3.77
CA ALA A 108 14.91 -17.06 4.67
C ALA A 108 13.48 -16.92 5.22
N TRP A 109 12.50 -16.72 4.34
CA TRP A 109 11.10 -16.57 4.74
C TRP A 109 10.49 -17.83 5.35
N ARG A 110 9.60 -17.61 6.31
CA ARG A 110 8.87 -18.67 7.01
C ARG A 110 7.41 -18.29 7.26
N CYS A 111 6.52 -19.27 7.24
CA CYS A 111 5.11 -19.15 7.62
C CYS A 111 4.84 -19.91 8.93
N ALA A 112 4.23 -19.23 9.90
CA ALA A 112 3.87 -19.79 11.20
C ALA A 112 2.53 -20.54 11.21
N SER A 113 1.78 -20.56 10.10
CA SER A 113 0.45 -21.15 10.08
C SER A 113 0.44 -22.65 10.36
N ARG A 114 -0.59 -23.10 11.10
CA ARG A 114 -0.80 -24.45 11.64
C ARG A 114 -1.20 -25.52 10.61
N ALA A 115 -1.25 -25.22 9.30
CA ALA A 115 -1.73 -26.17 8.30
C ALA A 115 -0.88 -27.46 8.18
N ALA A 116 0.39 -27.45 8.63
CA ALA A 116 1.19 -28.67 8.86
C ALA A 116 2.38 -28.38 9.82
N PRO A 117 2.23 -28.52 11.14
CA PRO A 117 3.21 -28.01 12.11
C PRO A 117 4.59 -28.66 11.97
N THR A 118 5.57 -27.90 11.47
CA THR A 118 7.00 -28.19 11.60
C THR A 118 7.61 -27.31 12.70
N ARG A 119 8.59 -27.82 13.45
CA ARG A 119 9.39 -27.00 14.38
C ARG A 119 10.10 -25.92 13.55
N GLY A 120 9.61 -24.68 13.62
CA GLY A 120 10.19 -23.54 12.91
C GLY A 120 9.45 -23.06 11.66
N GLY A 121 8.22 -23.53 11.41
CA GLY A 121 7.35 -23.07 10.33
C GLY A 121 7.76 -23.55 8.94
N HIS A 122 6.94 -23.27 7.92
CA HIS A 122 7.21 -23.68 6.55
C HIS A 122 8.12 -22.69 5.84
N ALA A 123 9.20 -23.16 5.22
CA ALA A 123 10.00 -22.35 4.31
C ALA A 123 9.14 -21.84 3.15
N ILE A 124 9.16 -20.53 2.93
CA ILE A 124 8.50 -19.91 1.78
C ILE A 124 9.58 -19.47 0.79
N PRO A 125 9.49 -19.87 -0.48
CA PRO A 125 10.33 -19.32 -1.53
C PRO A 125 10.21 -17.78 -1.63
N PRO A 126 11.32 -17.03 -1.77
CA PRO A 126 11.27 -15.56 -1.85
C PRO A 126 10.41 -15.01 -2.97
N ASP A 127 10.28 -15.72 -4.08
CA ASP A 127 9.44 -15.39 -5.23
C ASP A 127 7.94 -15.57 -4.97
N LEU A 128 7.54 -16.15 -3.84
CA LEU A 128 6.13 -16.29 -3.47
C LEU A 128 5.66 -15.22 -2.48
N VAL A 129 6.54 -14.57 -1.73
CA VAL A 129 6.10 -13.71 -0.62
C VAL A 129 5.43 -12.41 -1.10
N ASP A 130 5.76 -11.99 -2.32
CA ASP A 130 5.25 -10.78 -2.95
C ASP A 130 4.20 -11.07 -4.06
N VAL A 131 3.78 -12.32 -4.22
CA VAL A 131 2.76 -12.68 -5.21
C VAL A 131 1.36 -12.55 -4.60
N LEU A 132 0.40 -12.06 -5.38
CA LEU A 132 -1.02 -12.04 -5.00
C LEU A 132 -1.61 -13.46 -5.05
N GLN A 133 -1.95 -14.01 -3.88
CA GLN A 133 -2.42 -15.39 -3.71
C GLN A 133 -3.68 -15.46 -2.84
N ARG A 134 -4.47 -16.53 -2.99
CA ARG A 134 -5.55 -16.86 -2.04
C ARG A 134 -5.00 -17.85 -1.01
N CYS A 135 -4.66 -17.37 0.18
CA CYS A 135 -4.22 -18.21 1.29
C CYS A 135 -5.31 -18.35 2.35
N ARG A 136 -5.77 -19.59 2.63
CA ARG A 136 -6.82 -19.87 3.63
C ARG A 136 -6.40 -19.56 5.07
N CYS A 137 -5.10 -19.42 5.32
CA CYS A 137 -4.54 -19.09 6.63
C CYS A 137 -4.09 -17.63 6.73
N PHE A 138 -4.43 -16.79 5.74
CA PHE A 138 -4.06 -15.39 5.75
C PHE A 138 -4.70 -14.68 6.95
N ALA A 139 -3.89 -13.90 7.65
CA ALA A 139 -4.33 -13.03 8.73
C ALA A 139 -3.63 -11.68 8.54
N LEU A 140 -4.38 -10.61 8.27
CA LEU A 140 -3.80 -9.30 8.06
C LEU A 140 -3.10 -8.81 9.33
N SER A 141 -1.86 -8.34 9.22
CA SER A 141 -1.13 -7.78 10.37
C SER A 141 -1.20 -6.27 10.48
N LEU A 142 -1.71 -5.60 9.44
CA LEU A 142 -1.77 -4.15 9.35
C LEU A 142 -3.05 -3.65 9.98
N HIS A 143 -2.93 -2.64 10.84
CA HIS A 143 -4.05 -1.86 11.33
C HIS A 143 -3.82 -0.41 10.88
N PRO A 144 -4.74 0.21 10.12
CA PRO A 144 -4.65 1.64 9.84
C PRO A 144 -4.85 2.39 11.17
N THR A 145 -3.78 2.93 11.73
CA THR A 145 -3.84 3.91 12.84
C THR A 145 -4.10 5.29 12.27
#